data_AF-A0A8T3U8N2-F1
#
_entry.id   AF-A0A8T3U8N2-F1
#
_cell.length_a   1.000
_cell.length_b   1.000
_cell.length_c   1.000
_cell.angle_alpha   90.00
_cell.angle_beta   90.00
_cell.angle_gamma   90.00
#
_symmetry.space_group_name_H-M   'P 1'
#
loop_
_entity.id
_entity.type
_entity.pdbx_description
1 polymer ?
#
loop_
_entity_poly.entity_id
_entity_poly.type
_entity_poly.pdbx_seq_one_letter_code
_entity_poly.pdbx_strand_id
1 'polypeptide(L)'
;MNRKKKIIIGSLVLIVIIIILCVFGYLIYREKYNKTSNTINQSNNKAELSTELKEQKVILIKEQFLAKLKEIDKISDEKLLDYRVDEVKILSDSEKQAFNENGEYRPEDILAFVKYSVKPKDIEHTVWIAGNGEIEGKWIINKTACECLRNGKLVKESGFSTAF
;
A
#
# COMPACT_ATOMS: atom_id res chain seq x y z
N MET A 1 28.69 39.28 62.11
CA MET A 1 27.44 38.73 61.52
C MET A 1 26.88 37.61 62.40
N ASN A 2 25.69 37.80 62.98
CA ASN A 2 25.08 36.88 63.98
C ASN A 2 24.85 35.48 63.41
N ARG A 3 25.08 34.42 64.22
CA ARG A 3 24.88 33.00 63.84
C ARG A 3 23.50 32.74 63.20
N LYS A 4 22.44 33.37 63.73
CA LYS A 4 21.08 33.29 63.18
C LYS A 4 20.98 33.82 61.74
N LYS A 5 21.69 34.91 61.40
CA LYS A 5 21.69 35.50 60.05
C LYS A 5 22.42 34.58 59.03
N LYS A 6 23.48 33.89 59.45
CA LYS A 6 24.22 32.93 58.60
C LYS A 6 23.38 31.71 58.23
N ILE A 7 22.58 31.19 59.16
CA ILE A 7 21.68 30.04 58.93
C ILE A 7 20.56 30.41 57.95
N ILE A 8 19.97 31.60 58.09
CA ILE A 8 18.92 32.10 57.19
C ILE A 8 19.46 32.26 55.76
N ILE A 9 20.65 32.84 55.60
CA ILE A 9 21.29 33.02 54.28
C ILE A 9 21.59 31.67 53.62
N GLY A 10 22.12 30.69 54.38
CA GLY A 10 22.39 29.35 53.86
C GLY A 10 21.12 28.61 53.41
N SER A 11 20.03 28.74 54.16
CA SER A 11 18.74 28.15 53.79
C SER A 11 18.15 28.80 52.53
N LEU A 12 18.31 30.11 52.36
CA LEU A 12 17.81 30.83 51.18
C LEU A 12 18.53 30.39 49.88
N VAL A 13 19.85 30.19 49.95
CA VAL A 13 20.66 29.71 48.82
C VAL A 13 20.25 28.30 48.40
N LEU A 14 19.97 27.41 49.36
CA LEU A 14 19.53 26.04 49.08
C LEU A 14 18.20 26.01 48.31
N ILE A 15 17.23 26.85 48.69
CA ILE A 15 15.92 26.94 48.04
C ILE A 15 16.06 27.39 46.57
N VAL A 16 16.94 28.35 46.30
CA VAL A 16 17.19 28.82 44.93
C VAL A 16 17.78 27.70 44.05
N ILE A 17 18.70 26.90 44.60
CA ILE A 17 19.28 25.74 43.89
C ILE A 17 18.22 24.70 43.55
N ILE A 18 17.29 24.40 44.48
CA ILE A 18 16.19 23.46 44.22
C ILE A 18 15.28 23.96 43.10
N ILE A 19 14.94 25.25 43.09
CA ILE A 19 14.12 25.84 42.02
C ILE A 19 14.82 25.71 40.66
N ILE A 20 16.14 25.97 40.59
CA ILE A 20 16.92 25.80 39.36
C ILE A 20 16.88 24.34 38.89
N LEU A 21 17.04 23.37 39.79
CA LEU A 21 16.96 21.94 39.44
C LEU A 21 15.57 21.54 38.93
N CYS A 22 14.49 22.06 39.53
CA CYS A 22 13.13 21.81 39.06
C CYS A 22 12.89 22.37 37.66
N VAL A 23 13.35 23.60 37.37
CA VAL A 23 13.24 24.22 36.05
C VAL A 23 14.08 23.46 35.02
N PHE A 24 15.31 23.10 35.35
CA PHE A 24 16.20 22.35 34.45
C PHE A 24 15.65 20.95 34.15
N GLY A 25 15.13 20.27 35.17
CA GLY A 25 14.45 18.98 35.00
C GLY A 25 13.21 19.09 34.10
N TYR A 26 12.42 20.16 34.26
CA TYR A 26 11.25 20.42 33.40
C TYR A 26 11.63 20.69 31.94
N LEU A 27 12.72 21.43 31.69
CA LEU A 27 13.20 21.70 30.33
C LEU A 27 13.64 20.42 29.62
N ILE A 28 14.43 19.57 30.29
CA ILE A 28 14.86 18.27 29.74
C ILE A 28 13.66 17.35 29.49
N TYR A 29 12.71 17.32 30.42
CA TYR A 29 11.48 16.54 30.28
C TYR A 29 10.66 16.98 29.06
N ARG A 30 10.46 18.29 28.89
CA ARG A 30 9.72 18.88 27.77
C ARG A 30 10.37 18.57 26.42
N GLU A 31 11.69 18.68 26.34
CA GLU A 31 12.44 18.43 25.11
C GLU A 31 12.32 16.97 24.65
N LYS A 32 12.43 16.01 25.59
CA LYS A 32 12.29 14.57 25.29
C LYS A 32 10.88 14.20 24.85
N TYR A 33 9.86 14.76 25.49
CA TYR A 33 8.45 14.53 25.11
C TYR A 33 8.14 15.09 23.72
N ASN A 34 8.50 16.35 23.47
CA ASN A 34 8.23 17.00 22.18
C ASN A 34 8.91 16.26 21.02
N LYS A 35 10.17 15.81 21.21
CA LYS A 35 10.89 15.04 20.19
C LYS A 35 10.19 13.71 19.88
N THR A 36 9.70 13.02 20.91
CA THR A 36 9.02 11.72 20.77
C THR A 36 7.65 11.89 20.10
N SER A 37 6.84 12.85 20.54
CA SER A 37 5.53 13.16 19.94
C SER A 37 5.64 13.60 18.48
N ASN A 38 6.62 14.45 18.14
CA ASN A 38 6.84 14.87 16.75
C ASN A 38 7.25 13.70 15.85
N THR A 39 8.08 12.78 16.36
CA THR A 39 8.51 11.59 15.61
C THR A 39 7.33 10.65 15.36
N ILE A 40 6.48 10.40 16.36
CA ILE A 40 5.29 9.55 16.25
C ILE A 40 4.27 10.15 15.26
N ASN A 41 4.01 11.46 15.34
CA ASN A 41 3.09 12.13 14.43
C ASN A 41 3.58 12.07 12.97
N GLN A 42 4.89 12.26 12.75
CA GLN A 42 5.48 12.15 11.42
C GLN A 42 5.42 10.72 10.86
N SER A 43 5.63 9.69 11.69
CA SER A 43 5.51 8.30 11.24
C SER A 43 4.07 7.92 10.90
N ASN A 44 3.09 8.38 11.69
CA ASN A 44 1.68 8.08 11.46
C ASN A 44 1.19 8.71 10.15
N ASN A 45 1.48 9.99 9.91
CA ASN A 45 1.11 10.67 8.67
C ASN A 45 1.75 10.02 7.43
N LYS A 46 3.01 9.55 7.55
CA LYS A 46 3.70 8.84 6.46
C LYS A 46 3.05 7.49 6.16
N ALA A 47 2.65 6.74 7.20
CA ALA A 47 1.99 5.45 7.04
C ALA A 47 0.61 5.61 6.39
N GLU A 48 -0.17 6.61 6.81
CA GLU A 48 -1.47 6.96 6.27
C GLU A 48 -1.37 7.35 4.78
N LEU A 49 -0.47 8.27 4.43
CA LEU A 49 -0.23 8.65 3.02
C LEU A 49 0.22 7.46 2.16
N SER A 50 1.02 6.54 2.71
CA SER A 50 1.43 5.34 1.97
C SER A 50 0.27 4.38 1.71
N THR A 51 -0.67 4.30 2.65
CA THR A 51 -1.87 3.46 2.55
C THR A 51 -2.81 4.05 1.50
N GLU A 52 -3.11 5.34 1.58
CA GLU A 52 -3.94 6.04 0.59
C GLU A 52 -3.36 5.91 -0.83
N LEU A 53 -2.04 6.09 -0.99
CA LEU A 53 -1.39 5.95 -2.29
C LEU A 53 -1.48 4.51 -2.82
N LYS A 54 -1.41 3.51 -1.94
CA LYS A 54 -1.56 2.10 -2.31
C LYS A 54 -2.99 1.80 -2.75
N GLU A 55 -3.99 2.32 -2.03
CA GLU A 55 -5.41 2.18 -2.38
C GLU A 55 -5.73 2.84 -3.72
N GLN A 56 -5.22 4.05 -3.98
CA GLN A 56 -5.38 4.72 -5.27
C GLN A 56 -4.79 3.90 -6.42
N LYS A 57 -3.62 3.29 -6.23
CA LYS A 57 -3.01 2.41 -7.23
C LYS A 57 -3.84 1.14 -7.48
N VAL A 58 -4.42 0.56 -6.43
CA VAL A 58 -5.33 -0.59 -6.53
C VAL A 58 -6.56 -0.23 -7.37
N ILE A 59 -7.19 0.91 -7.08
CA ILE A 59 -8.35 1.41 -7.83
C ILE A 59 -7.99 1.60 -9.30
N LEU A 60 -6.86 2.27 -9.58
CA LEU A 60 -6.41 2.54 -10.94
C LEU A 60 -6.16 1.26 -11.75
N ILE A 61 -5.53 0.25 -11.15
CA ILE A 61 -5.31 -1.06 -11.78
C ILE A 61 -6.65 -1.76 -12.05
N LYS A 62 -7.56 -1.75 -11.07
CA LYS A 62 -8.90 -2.34 -11.21
C LYS A 62 -9.66 -1.74 -12.38
N GLU A 63 -9.70 -0.41 -12.49
CA GLU A 63 -10.41 0.30 -13.56
C GLU A 63 -9.82 0.01 -14.93
N GLN A 64 -8.49 0.07 -15.07
CA GLN A 64 -7.83 -0.20 -16.35
C GLN A 64 -7.93 -1.68 -16.76
N PHE A 65 -7.89 -2.61 -15.80
CA PHE A 65 -8.08 -4.03 -16.09
C PHE A 65 -9.52 -4.34 -16.52
N LEU A 66 -10.53 -3.73 -15.88
CA LEU A 66 -11.92 -3.85 -16.34
C LEU A 66 -12.11 -3.27 -17.75
N ALA A 67 -11.44 -2.17 -18.08
CA ALA A 67 -11.45 -1.62 -19.44
C ALA A 67 -10.81 -2.59 -20.45
N LYS A 68 -9.69 -3.23 -20.09
CA LYS A 68 -9.05 -4.29 -20.90
C LYS A 68 -10.02 -5.46 -21.13
N LEU A 69 -10.68 -5.97 -20.08
CA LEU A 69 -11.69 -7.04 -20.24
C LEU A 69 -12.85 -6.62 -21.15
N LYS A 70 -13.33 -5.39 -21.00
CA LYS A 70 -14.39 -4.82 -21.85
C LYS A 70 -13.98 -4.75 -23.32
N GLU A 71 -12.72 -4.41 -23.59
CA GLU A 71 -12.19 -4.37 -24.96
C GLU A 71 -12.11 -5.77 -25.56
N ILE A 72 -11.64 -6.76 -24.80
CA ILE A 72 -11.60 -8.17 -25.24
C ILE A 72 -13.01 -8.69 -25.51
N ASP A 73 -13.96 -8.45 -24.60
CA ASP A 73 -15.37 -8.87 -24.76
C ASP A 73 -16.03 -8.23 -26.00
N LYS A 74 -15.69 -6.98 -26.34
CA LYS A 74 -16.21 -6.33 -27.56
C LYS A 74 -15.77 -7.05 -28.83
N ILE A 75 -14.52 -7.48 -28.91
CA ILE A 75 -13.94 -8.11 -30.12
C ILE A 75 -14.13 -9.62 -30.16
N SER A 76 -14.38 -10.27 -29.02
CA SER A 76 -14.62 -11.70 -28.91
C SER A 76 -15.96 -12.10 -29.54
N ASP A 77 -16.00 -13.22 -30.26
CA ASP A 77 -17.26 -13.84 -30.70
C ASP A 77 -18.02 -14.45 -29.51
N GLU A 78 -17.30 -14.89 -28.49
CA GLU A 78 -17.85 -15.36 -27.23
C GLU A 78 -18.10 -14.20 -26.27
N LYS A 79 -19.36 -13.82 -26.13
CA LYS A 79 -19.76 -12.72 -25.26
C LYS A 79 -19.85 -13.11 -23.80
N LEU A 80 -19.41 -12.20 -22.95
CA LEU A 80 -19.63 -12.22 -21.51
C LEU A 80 -20.97 -11.58 -21.18
N LEU A 81 -21.69 -12.18 -20.23
CA LEU A 81 -22.84 -11.57 -19.57
C LEU A 81 -22.40 -10.58 -18.48
N ASP A 82 -21.25 -10.85 -17.86
CA ASP A 82 -20.70 -10.04 -16.79
C ASP A 82 -19.21 -10.35 -16.56
N TYR A 83 -18.49 -9.46 -15.90
CA TYR A 83 -17.11 -9.65 -15.45
C TYR A 83 -16.80 -8.73 -14.28
N ARG A 84 -15.91 -9.19 -13.39
CA ARG A 84 -15.49 -8.41 -12.22
C ARG A 84 -14.06 -8.72 -11.84
N VAL A 85 -13.46 -7.75 -11.16
CA VAL A 85 -12.21 -7.94 -10.42
C VAL A 85 -12.57 -8.25 -8.97
N ASP A 86 -12.12 -9.42 -8.51
CA ASP A 86 -12.34 -9.91 -7.15
C ASP A 86 -11.29 -9.36 -6.19
N GLU A 87 -10.02 -9.33 -6.61
CA GLU A 87 -8.89 -8.90 -5.79
C GLU A 87 -7.78 -8.26 -6.64
N VAL A 88 -7.10 -7.26 -6.07
CA VAL A 88 -5.86 -6.71 -6.63
C VAL A 88 -4.80 -6.70 -5.53
N LYS A 89 -3.72 -7.45 -5.75
CA LYS A 89 -2.56 -7.50 -4.87
C LYS A 89 -1.36 -6.85 -5.55
N ILE A 90 -0.99 -5.65 -5.10
CA ILE A 90 0.27 -5.01 -5.51
C ILE A 90 1.44 -5.81 -4.94
N LEU A 91 2.38 -6.18 -5.82
CA LEU A 91 3.57 -6.93 -5.47
C LEU A 91 4.58 -6.07 -4.73
N SER A 92 5.16 -6.64 -3.68
CA SER A 92 6.37 -6.13 -3.03
C SER A 92 7.58 -6.25 -3.97
N ASP A 93 8.63 -5.47 -3.71
CA ASP A 93 9.83 -5.49 -4.56
C ASP A 93 10.52 -6.87 -4.57
N SER A 94 10.45 -7.62 -3.47
CA SER A 94 10.91 -9.01 -3.42
C SER A 94 10.09 -9.95 -4.29
N GLU A 95 8.77 -9.77 -4.35
CA GLU A 95 7.91 -10.57 -5.23
C GLU A 95 8.16 -10.21 -6.70
N LYS A 96 8.41 -8.93 -7.02
CA LYS A 96 8.77 -8.49 -8.38
C LYS A 96 10.06 -9.14 -8.88
N GLN A 97 11.05 -9.34 -8.01
CA GLN A 97 12.33 -9.92 -8.40
C GLN A 97 12.20 -11.33 -8.98
N ALA A 98 11.23 -12.12 -8.48
CA ALA A 98 10.94 -13.46 -9.00
C ALA A 98 10.47 -13.45 -10.47
N PHE A 99 10.09 -12.28 -10.99
CA PHE A 99 9.56 -12.11 -12.34
C PHE A 99 10.48 -11.32 -13.27
N ASN A 100 11.51 -10.67 -12.74
CA ASN A 100 12.38 -9.78 -13.52
C ASN A 100 13.67 -10.46 -13.99
N GLU A 101 13.67 -11.79 -14.15
CA GLU A 101 14.85 -12.55 -14.59
C GLU A 101 15.37 -12.05 -15.95
N ASN A 102 14.47 -11.57 -16.81
CA ASN A 102 14.78 -11.03 -18.14
C ASN A 102 14.99 -9.51 -18.18
N GLY A 103 14.87 -8.79 -17.04
CA GLY A 103 15.01 -7.33 -16.99
C GLY A 103 13.90 -6.53 -17.68
N GLU A 104 12.73 -7.15 -17.90
CA GLU A 104 11.59 -6.53 -18.62
C GLU A 104 10.91 -5.39 -17.83
N TYR A 105 11.07 -5.35 -16.51
CA TYR A 105 10.45 -4.35 -15.64
C TYR A 105 11.45 -3.38 -15.06
N ARG A 106 10.98 -2.14 -14.92
CA ARG A 106 11.71 -1.07 -14.26
C ARG A 106 11.45 -1.13 -12.76
N PRO A 107 12.41 -0.77 -11.90
CA PRO A 107 12.18 -0.69 -10.46
C PRO A 107 10.98 0.19 -10.07
N GLU A 108 10.67 1.21 -10.88
CA GLU A 108 9.57 2.13 -10.68
C GLU A 108 8.19 1.57 -11.10
N ASP A 109 8.17 0.45 -11.83
CA ASP A 109 6.93 -0.18 -12.26
C ASP A 109 6.20 -0.79 -11.05
N ILE A 110 4.87 -0.72 -11.12
CA ILE A 110 3.99 -1.36 -10.15
C ILE A 110 3.46 -2.63 -10.81
N LEU A 111 3.85 -3.78 -10.27
CA LEU A 111 3.26 -5.06 -10.67
C LEU A 111 2.15 -5.41 -9.69
N ALA A 112 1.07 -6.00 -10.19
CA ALA A 112 -0.02 -6.50 -9.38
C ALA A 112 -0.58 -7.81 -9.91
N PHE A 113 -0.90 -8.71 -9.00
CA PHE A 113 -1.80 -9.82 -9.30
C PHE A 113 -3.23 -9.34 -9.22
N VAL A 114 -3.97 -9.55 -10.30
CA VAL A 114 -5.40 -9.30 -10.40
C VAL A 114 -6.10 -10.64 -10.42
N LYS A 115 -6.92 -10.89 -9.40
CA LYS A 115 -7.86 -12.01 -9.36
C LYS A 115 -9.20 -11.53 -9.91
N TYR A 116 -9.76 -12.26 -10.86
CA TYR A 116 -10.96 -11.84 -11.55
C TYR A 116 -11.87 -13.03 -11.88
N SER A 117 -13.12 -12.69 -12.18
CA SER A 117 -14.16 -13.63 -12.54
C SER A 117 -14.88 -13.15 -13.78
N VAL A 118 -15.22 -14.07 -14.67
CA VAL A 118 -16.01 -13.78 -15.88
C VAL A 118 -17.24 -14.67 -15.91
N LYS A 119 -18.32 -14.14 -16.46
CA LYS A 119 -19.58 -14.86 -16.65
C LYS A 119 -19.84 -14.99 -18.14
N PRO A 120 -19.42 -16.08 -18.78
CA PRO A 120 -19.66 -16.29 -20.19
C PRO A 120 -21.17 -16.48 -20.45
N LYS A 121 -21.61 -16.18 -21.67
CA LYS A 121 -22.99 -16.44 -22.12
C LYS A 121 -23.29 -17.93 -22.23
N ASP A 122 -22.31 -18.71 -22.68
CA ASP A 122 -22.32 -20.17 -22.70
C ASP A 122 -21.07 -20.66 -21.95
N ILE A 123 -21.26 -21.40 -20.86
CA ILE A 123 -20.13 -21.87 -20.03
C ILE A 123 -19.55 -23.20 -20.51
N GLU A 124 -20.30 -23.97 -21.30
CA GLU A 124 -19.88 -25.28 -21.79
C GLU A 124 -19.01 -25.15 -23.06
N HIS A 125 -19.22 -24.08 -23.82
CA HIS A 125 -18.57 -23.84 -25.12
C HIS A 125 -17.86 -22.49 -25.15
N THR A 126 -17.02 -22.21 -24.15
CA THR A 126 -16.28 -20.97 -24.07
C THR A 126 -14.77 -21.16 -23.89
N VAL A 127 -13.97 -20.47 -24.69
CA VAL A 127 -12.50 -20.39 -24.50
C VAL A 127 -12.12 -19.60 -23.24
N TRP A 128 -13.04 -18.81 -22.67
CA TRP A 128 -12.79 -18.10 -21.42
C TRP A 128 -12.46 -19.03 -20.23
N ILE A 129 -12.81 -20.32 -20.31
CA ILE A 129 -12.40 -21.34 -19.33
C ILE A 129 -10.94 -21.76 -19.49
N ALA A 130 -10.35 -21.60 -20.67
CA ALA A 130 -8.97 -21.97 -20.92
C ALA A 130 -8.01 -21.18 -20.01
N GLY A 131 -6.92 -21.83 -19.61
CA GLY A 131 -5.94 -21.26 -18.70
C GLY A 131 -6.25 -21.49 -17.22
N ASN A 132 -6.24 -20.43 -16.42
CA ASN A 132 -6.08 -20.45 -14.96
C ASN A 132 -7.35 -20.07 -14.17
N GLY A 133 -8.49 -20.73 -14.41
CA GLY A 133 -9.74 -20.49 -13.67
C GLY A 133 -10.54 -21.77 -13.39
N GLU A 134 -11.61 -21.63 -12.59
CA GLU A 134 -12.47 -22.73 -12.16
C GLU A 134 -13.94 -22.41 -12.41
N ILE A 135 -14.74 -23.40 -12.83
CA ILE A 135 -16.18 -23.23 -13.00
C ILE A 135 -16.87 -23.30 -11.64
N GLU A 136 -17.59 -22.23 -11.29
CA GLU A 136 -18.51 -22.20 -10.16
C GLU A 136 -19.89 -21.70 -10.60
N GLY A 137 -20.81 -22.66 -10.80
CA GLY A 137 -22.16 -22.39 -11.29
C GLY A 137 -22.14 -21.79 -12.70
N LYS A 138 -22.47 -20.50 -12.83
CA LYS A 138 -22.46 -19.78 -14.11
C LYS A 138 -21.22 -18.91 -14.30
N TRP A 139 -20.30 -18.91 -13.35
CA TRP A 139 -19.10 -18.09 -13.37
C TRP A 139 -17.87 -18.95 -13.59
N ILE A 140 -16.88 -18.35 -14.24
CA ILE A 140 -15.50 -18.81 -14.22
C ILE A 140 -14.77 -17.91 -13.24
N ILE A 141 -14.40 -18.46 -12.10
CA ILE A 141 -13.81 -17.74 -10.96
C ILE A 141 -12.32 -18.05 -10.83
N ASN A 142 -11.67 -17.37 -9.89
CA ASN A 142 -10.27 -17.59 -9.53
C ASN A 142 -9.28 -17.37 -10.68
N LYS A 143 -9.70 -16.68 -11.76
CA LYS A 143 -8.79 -16.30 -12.84
C LYS A 143 -7.76 -15.32 -12.32
N THR A 144 -6.51 -15.48 -12.75
CA THR A 144 -5.43 -14.59 -12.33
C THR A 144 -4.72 -13.95 -13.52
N ALA A 145 -4.30 -12.71 -13.36
CA ALA A 145 -3.47 -11.99 -14.34
C ALA A 145 -2.39 -11.22 -13.59
N CYS A 146 -1.17 -11.19 -14.14
CA CYS A 146 -0.12 -10.29 -13.66
C CYS A 146 -0.10 -9.05 -14.54
N GLU A 147 -0.40 -7.91 -13.95
CA GLU A 147 -0.52 -6.64 -14.65
C GLU A 147 0.59 -5.67 -14.22
N CYS A 148 1.15 -4.96 -15.20
CA CYS A 148 2.19 -3.97 -14.97
C CYS A 148 1.65 -2.58 -15.23
N LEU A 149 1.72 -1.71 -14.23
CA LEU A 149 1.37 -0.30 -14.31
C LEU A 149 2.66 0.54 -14.38
N ARG A 150 2.84 1.23 -15.51
CA ARG A 150 3.97 2.13 -15.78
C ARG A 150 3.45 3.54 -16.04
N ASN A 151 3.95 4.52 -15.29
CA ASN A 151 3.49 5.91 -15.39
C ASN A 151 1.96 6.05 -15.32
N GLY A 152 1.31 5.26 -14.45
CA GLY A 152 -0.13 5.27 -14.28
C GLY A 152 -0.93 4.61 -15.40
N LYS A 153 -0.31 3.85 -16.31
CA LYS A 153 -0.99 3.12 -17.38
C LYS A 153 -0.60 1.65 -17.41
N LEU A 154 -1.57 0.77 -17.71
CA LEU A 154 -1.29 -0.64 -17.95
C LEU A 154 -0.41 -0.80 -19.20
N VAL A 155 0.65 -1.58 -19.07
CA VAL A 155 1.52 -1.96 -20.18
C VAL A 155 0.80 -3.05 -20.98
N LYS A 156 0.62 -2.83 -22.29
CA LYS A 156 -0.16 -3.73 -23.17
C LYS A 156 0.45 -5.12 -23.30
N GLU A 157 1.77 -5.19 -23.37
CA GLU A 157 2.55 -6.43 -23.45
C GLU A 157 3.48 -6.44 -22.26
N SER A 158 3.02 -7.07 -21.17
CA SER A 158 3.80 -7.15 -19.93
C SER A 158 4.77 -8.33 -19.93
N GLY A 159 4.95 -9.08 -21.02
CA GLY A 159 5.84 -10.26 -21.08
C GLY A 159 5.34 -11.47 -20.28
N PHE A 160 4.34 -11.28 -19.43
CA PHE A 160 3.55 -12.35 -18.86
C PHE A 160 2.48 -12.78 -19.85
N SER A 161 2.33 -14.10 -20.00
CA SER A 161 1.06 -14.67 -20.42
C SER A 161 -0.01 -14.28 -19.39
N THR A 162 -0.67 -13.14 -19.59
CA THR A 162 -2.01 -12.96 -19.04
C THR A 162 -2.86 -13.94 -19.84
N ALA A 163 -3.04 -15.14 -19.29
CA ALA A 163 -3.78 -16.23 -19.92
C ALA A 163 -5.17 -15.72 -20.34
N PHE A 164 -5.29 -15.38 -21.62
CA PHE A 164 -6.53 -15.15 -22.34
C PHE A 164 -6.52 -16.11 -23.52
#